data_AF-A0A246JHD7-F1
#
_entry.id   AF-A0A246JHD7-F1
#
_cell.length_a   1.000
_cell.length_b   1.000
_cell.length_c   1.000
_cell.angle_alpha   90.00
_cell.angle_beta   90.00
_cell.angle_gamma   90.00
#
_symmetry.space_group_name_H-M   'P 1'
#
loop_
_entity.id
_entity.type
_entity.pdbx_description
1 polymer ?
#
loop_
_entity_poly.entity_id
_entity_poly.type
_entity_poly.pdbx_seq_one_letter_code
_entity_poly.pdbx_strand_id
1 'polypeptide(L)'
;MTTLDLSRERRVDWPRVIANLQRTGMSPSTIADWVGVGRKTITDYARDDLPAEPAHWVGHCLIVLWCERCGTTLADLPTRLVQPSVSQVLREHA
;
A
#
# COMPACT_ATOMS: atom_id res chain seq x y z
N MET A 1 9.50 17.38 -30.19
CA MET A 1 10.22 16.32 -29.45
C MET A 1 9.59 16.27 -28.07
N THR A 2 8.61 15.41 -27.87
CA THR A 2 7.79 15.37 -26.64
C THR A 2 8.56 14.62 -25.57
N THR A 3 9.08 15.33 -24.58
CA THR A 3 9.69 14.74 -23.39
C THR A 3 8.58 14.05 -22.62
N LEU A 4 8.59 12.71 -22.57
CA LEU A 4 7.69 11.94 -21.71
C LEU A 4 8.07 12.27 -20.27
N ASP A 5 7.18 12.94 -19.55
CA ASP A 5 7.38 13.19 -18.12
C ASP A 5 7.08 11.89 -17.36
N LEU A 6 8.13 11.18 -16.96
CA LEU A 6 8.03 10.02 -16.08
C LEU A 6 7.84 10.49 -14.62
N SER A 7 6.88 11.37 -14.38
CA SER A 7 6.65 11.93 -13.05
C SER A 7 6.31 10.79 -12.09
N ARG A 8 7.19 10.59 -11.12
CA ARG A 8 7.07 9.49 -10.15
C ARG A 8 5.81 9.70 -9.32
N GLU A 9 4.94 8.71 -9.30
CA GLU A 9 3.70 8.77 -8.54
C GLU A 9 3.96 8.32 -7.09
N ARG A 10 3.46 9.07 -6.11
CA ARG A 10 3.48 8.64 -4.71
C ARG A 10 2.32 7.67 -4.48
N ARG A 11 2.65 6.44 -4.11
CA ARG A 11 1.70 5.40 -3.69
C ARG A 11 1.94 5.02 -2.24
N VAL A 12 0.93 4.43 -1.61
CA VAL A 12 1.08 3.84 -0.29
C VAL A 12 2.10 2.69 -0.36
N ASP A 13 2.96 2.63 0.65
CA ASP A 13 3.89 1.53 0.84
C ASP A 13 3.24 0.45 1.73
N TRP A 14 2.44 -0.40 1.09
CA TRP A 14 1.73 -1.48 1.76
C TRP A 14 2.64 -2.46 2.51
N PRO A 15 3.79 -2.91 1.95
CA PRO A 15 4.74 -3.71 2.70
C PRO A 15 5.16 -3.06 4.02
N ARG A 16 5.43 -1.75 4.00
CA ARG A 16 5.79 -1.01 5.21
C ARG A 16 4.63 -0.89 6.19
N VAL A 17 3.40 -0.63 5.71
CA VAL A 17 2.19 -0.58 6.55
C VAL A 17 1.98 -1.91 7.27
N ILE A 18 2.04 -3.04 6.55
CA ILE A 18 1.87 -4.38 7.14
C ILE A 18 3.01 -4.69 8.11
N ALA A 19 4.26 -4.37 7.77
CA ALA A 19 5.39 -4.57 8.65
C ALA A 19 5.28 -3.75 9.95
N ASN A 20 4.76 -2.52 9.87
CA ASN A 20 4.51 -1.69 11.06
C ASN A 20 3.44 -2.33 11.96
N LEU A 21 2.34 -2.81 11.39
CA LEU A 21 1.30 -3.54 12.14
C LEU A 21 1.88 -4.79 12.83
N GLN A 22 2.72 -5.56 12.13
CA GLN A 22 3.36 -6.73 12.72
C GLN A 22 4.29 -6.37 13.89
N ARG A 23 4.98 -5.23 13.83
CA ARG A 23 5.82 -4.72 14.95
C ARG A 23 5.01 -4.35 16.20
N THR A 24 3.71 -4.09 16.06
CA THR A 24 2.80 -3.89 17.21
C THR A 24 2.41 -5.21 17.90
N GLY A 25 2.88 -6.36 17.39
CA GLY A 25 2.55 -7.69 17.89
C GLY A 25 1.37 -8.36 17.16
N MET A 26 0.78 -7.72 16.16
CA MET A 26 -0.30 -8.33 15.37
C MET A 26 0.24 -9.41 14.42
N SER A 27 -0.39 -10.58 14.43
CA SER A 27 -0.10 -11.62 13.44
C SER A 27 -0.77 -11.30 12.09
N PRO A 28 -0.27 -11.83 10.95
CA PRO A 28 -0.95 -11.69 9.66
C PRO A 28 -2.40 -12.18 9.67
N SER A 29 -2.72 -13.22 10.46
CA SER A 29 -4.10 -13.71 10.61
C SER A 29 -4.97 -12.70 11.35
N THR A 30 -4.46 -12.11 12.44
CA THR A 30 -5.18 -11.08 13.20
C THR A 30 -5.48 -9.85 12.35
N ILE A 31 -4.54 -9.43 11.51
CA ILE A 31 -4.75 -8.33 10.56
C ILE A 31 -5.83 -8.71 9.55
N ALA A 32 -5.76 -9.93 9.01
CA ALA A 32 -6.70 -10.44 8.01
C ALA A 32 -8.15 -10.49 8.55
N ASP A 33 -8.31 -10.98 9.78
CA ASP A 33 -9.60 -11.06 10.46
C ASP A 33 -10.20 -9.66 10.69
N TRP A 34 -9.36 -8.68 11.06
CA TRP A 34 -9.81 -7.31 11.29
C TRP A 34 -10.31 -6.63 10.01
N VAL A 35 -9.59 -6.80 8.89
CA VAL A 35 -9.95 -6.15 7.62
C VAL A 35 -10.95 -6.97 6.78
N GLY A 36 -11.22 -8.23 7.15
CA GLY A 36 -12.15 -9.10 6.45
C GLY A 36 -11.60 -9.74 5.16
N VAL A 37 -10.32 -10.11 5.13
CA VAL A 37 -9.68 -10.80 3.99
C VAL A 37 -9.00 -12.10 4.41
N GLY A 38 -8.53 -12.89 3.45
CA GLY A 38 -7.75 -14.10 3.75
C GLY A 38 -6.31 -13.78 4.21
N ARG A 39 -5.74 -14.60 5.10
CA ARG A 39 -4.34 -14.46 5.56
C ARG A 39 -3.32 -14.36 4.41
N LYS A 40 -3.53 -15.14 3.34
CA LYS A 40 -2.67 -15.11 2.15
C LYS A 40 -2.66 -13.72 1.50
N THR A 41 -3.81 -13.05 1.45
CA THR A 41 -3.95 -11.69 0.91
C THR A 41 -3.08 -10.69 1.69
N ILE A 42 -3.06 -10.77 3.03
CA ILE A 42 -2.15 -9.95 3.85
C ILE A 42 -0.68 -10.26 3.58
N THR A 43 -0.35 -11.54 3.38
CA THR A 43 1.02 -11.95 3.03
C THR A 43 1.44 -11.41 1.67
N ASP A 44 0.52 -11.38 0.70
CA ASP A 44 0.78 -10.84 -0.64
C ASP A 44 0.97 -9.31 -0.59
N TYR A 45 0.24 -8.58 0.26
CA TYR A 45 0.47 -7.13 0.49
C TYR A 45 1.79 -6.83 1.20
N ALA A 46 2.33 -7.78 1.97
CA ALA A 46 3.59 -7.62 2.70
C ALA A 46 4.83 -7.77 1.82
N ARG A 47 4.69 -8.12 0.54
CA ARG A 47 5.80 -8.41 -0.37
C ARG A 47 6.43 -7.15 -0.94
N ASP A 48 7.74 -6.99 -0.77
CA ASP A 48 8.50 -5.86 -1.32
C ASP A 48 8.79 -5.99 -2.83
N ASP A 49 8.85 -7.21 -3.38
CA ASP A 49 9.26 -7.49 -4.75
C ASP A 49 8.16 -7.26 -5.79
N LEU A 50 6.94 -7.71 -5.47
CA LEU A 50 5.73 -7.45 -6.24
C LEU A 50 4.60 -7.01 -5.32
N PRO A 51 4.67 -5.77 -4.81
CA PRO A 51 3.69 -5.25 -3.87
C PRO A 51 2.32 -5.14 -4.53
N ALA A 52 1.39 -5.94 -4.02
CA ALA A 52 0.00 -5.94 -4.45
C ALA A 52 -0.74 -4.74 -3.85
N GLU A 53 -1.54 -4.08 -4.68
CA GLU A 53 -2.42 -2.99 -4.23
C GLU A 53 -3.73 -3.60 -3.69
N PRO A 54 -4.14 -3.28 -2.45
CA PRO A 54 -5.44 -3.64 -1.94
C PRO A 54 -6.57 -2.97 -2.72
N ALA A 55 -7.75 -3.60 -2.74
CA ALA A 55 -8.96 -2.90 -3.17
C ALA A 55 -9.21 -1.69 -2.26
N HIS A 56 -9.83 -0.63 -2.80
CA HIS A 56 -10.00 0.66 -2.11
C HIS A 56 -10.48 0.51 -0.65
N TRP A 57 -11.55 -0.26 -0.42
CA TRP A 57 -12.09 -0.46 0.93
C TRP A 57 -11.12 -1.21 1.87
N VAL A 58 -10.45 -2.25 1.37
CA VAL A 58 -9.46 -3.00 2.15
C VAL A 58 -8.26 -2.10 2.51
N GLY A 59 -7.81 -1.29 1.55
CA GLY A 59 -6.74 -0.31 1.77
C GLY A 59 -7.13 0.72 2.84
N HIS A 60 -8.35 1.26 2.76
CA HIS A 60 -8.87 2.18 3.78
C HIS A 60 -8.88 1.54 5.17
N CYS A 61 -9.40 0.31 5.30
CA CYS A 61 -9.39 -0.43 6.56
C CYS A 61 -7.96 -0.63 7.11
N LEU A 62 -7.00 -1.01 6.26
CA LEU A 62 -5.60 -1.16 6.66
C LEU A 62 -4.98 0.14 7.17
N ILE A 63 -5.28 1.26 6.53
CA ILE A 63 -4.80 2.59 6.94
C ILE A 63 -5.37 2.96 8.31
N VAL A 64 -6.67 2.77 8.52
CA VAL A 64 -7.32 3.06 9.82
C VAL A 64 -6.69 2.21 10.92
N LEU A 65 -6.59 0.90 10.71
CA LEU A 65 -5.96 -0.01 11.67
C LEU A 65 -4.51 0.40 11.97
N TRP A 66 -3.76 0.81 10.95
CA TRP A 66 -2.38 1.25 11.12
C TRP A 66 -2.29 2.53 11.95
N CYS A 67 -3.10 3.55 11.67
CA CYS A 67 -3.17 4.77 12.47
C CYS A 67 -3.48 4.46 13.94
N GLU A 68 -4.49 3.62 14.19
CA GLU A 68 -4.91 3.22 15.54
C GLU A 68 -3.80 2.46 16.30
N ARG A 69 -3.14 1.50 15.64
CA ARG A 69 -2.18 0.59 16.29
C ARG A 69 -0.79 1.17 16.42
N CYS A 70 -0.39 2.03 15.48
CA CYS A 70 0.92 2.66 15.50
C CYS A 70 0.92 4.05 16.15
N GLY A 71 -0.25 4.58 16.53
CA GLY A 71 -0.37 5.92 17.12
C GLY A 71 -0.01 7.02 16.11
N THR A 72 -0.36 6.82 14.84
CA THR A 72 0.01 7.67 13.71
C THR A 72 -1.22 8.29 13.05
N THR A 73 -0.99 9.22 12.12
CA THR A 73 -2.04 9.85 11.32
C THR A 73 -1.86 9.57 9.84
N LEU A 74 -2.85 9.94 9.01
CA LEU A 74 -2.76 9.81 7.56
C LEU A 74 -1.56 10.58 6.96
N ALA A 75 -1.12 11.66 7.60
CA ALA A 75 0.06 12.42 7.16
C ALA A 75 1.37 11.64 7.29
N ASP A 76 1.41 10.67 8.21
CA ASP A 76 2.57 9.83 8.48
C ASP A 76 2.59 8.56 7.60
N LEU A 77 1.58 8.38 6.75
CA LEU A 77 1.38 7.14 6.01
C LEU A 77 2.64 6.82 5.17
N PRO A 78 3.19 5.60 5.29
CA PRO A 78 4.31 5.18 4.47
C PRO A 78 3.97 5.32 2.99
N THR A 79 4.79 6.07 2.25
CA THR A 79 4.65 6.23 0.81
C THR A 79 5.95 5.90 0.11
N ARG A 80 5.82 5.43 -1.12
CA ARG A 80 6.92 5.11 -2.01
C ARG A 80 6.70 5.75 -3.37
N LEU A 81 7.80 6.10 -4.02
CA LEU A 81 7.78 6.59 -5.39
C LEU A 81 7.72 5.40 -6.34
N VAL A 82 6.71 5.39 -7.20
CA VAL A 82 6.52 4.34 -8.21
C VAL A 82 6.68 4.98 -9.58
N GLN A 83 7.36 4.28 -10.49
CA GLN A 83 7.43 4.72 -11.87
C GLN A 83 6.08 4.42 -12.54
N PRO A 84 5.48 5.38 -13.25
CA PRO A 84 4.26 5.13 -13.99
C PRO A 84 4.53 4.07 -15.08
N SER A 85 3.54 3.25 -15.35
CA SER A 85 3.64 2.27 -16.44
C SER A 85 3.61 2.99 -17.80
N VAL A 86 4.23 2.40 -18.83
CA VAL A 86 4.21 2.95 -20.20
C VAL A 86 2.77 3.19 -20.68
N SER A 87 1.83 2.31 -20.36
CA SER A 87 0.41 2.47 -20.71
C SER A 87 -0.25 3.69 -20.04
N GLN A 88 0.15 4.00 -18.81
CA GLN A 88 -0.36 5.17 -18.09
C GLN A 88 0.20 6.47 -18.69
N VAL A 89 1.51 6.51 -18.93
CA VAL A 89 2.18 7.64 -19.59
C VAL A 89 1.57 7.91 -20.98
N LEU A 90 1.30 6.85 -21.77
CA LEU A 90 0.66 6.99 -23.08
C LEU A 90 -0.79 7.51 -23.02
N ARG A 91 -1.55 7.18 -21.96
CA ARG A 91 -2.91 7.72 -21.77
C ARG A 91 -2.91 9.19 -21.35
N GLU A 92 -1.89 9.63 -20.62
CA GLU A 92 -1.78 11.01 -20.13
C GLU A 92 -1.31 12.00 -21.24
N HIS A 93 -0.70 11.49 -22.31
CA HIS A 93 -0.19 12.28 -23.44
C HIS A 93 -0.95 12.09 -24.77
N ALA A 94 -2.07 11.36 -24.77
CA ALA A 94 -2.96 11.16 -25.92
C ALA A 94 -4.13 12.16 -25.89
#